data_AF-A0A396I2R8-F1
#
_entry.id   AF-A0A396I2R8-F1
#
_cell.length_a   1.000
_cell.length_b   1.000
_cell.length_c   1.000
_cell.angle_alpha   90.00
_cell.angle_beta   90.00
_cell.angle_gamma   90.00
#
_symmetry.space_group_name_H-M   'P 1'
#
loop_
_entity.id
_entity.type
_entity.pdbx_description
1 polymer ?
#
loop_
_entity_poly.entity_id
_entity_poly.type
_entity_poly.pdbx_seq_one_letter_code
_entity_poly.pdbx_strand_id
1 'polypeptide(L)'
;MSANYLVVLKGGVEQIVGEAKTGELCGDIGVLCYELQPFTVRTKQLSQLLKLNRTTLNIVQANVGDGTIIMNNLLQHLKELNDPIMEGVLVETENMLARGRMASPVSLCFAAERGDVCEQLLLQKWGKIFFTGSPRVASIVMSSAARYLTPVTLELGGKCPAIFDYLSNPSYFKMAVKRIVGAKWGVCTGQACIAIDYLLVKEKKHSSELLELLKKFMRKFCCKF
;
A
#
# COMPACT_ATOMS: atom_id res chain seq x y z
N MET A 1 25.67 4.70 22.06
CA MET A 1 25.27 3.54 21.23
C MET A 1 23.77 3.45 21.26
N SER A 2 23.12 3.55 20.11
CA SER A 2 21.68 3.58 19.96
C SER A 2 21.19 2.15 19.78
N ALA A 3 20.44 1.61 20.74
CA ALA A 3 19.97 0.22 20.70
C ALA A 3 18.52 0.13 20.20
N ASN A 4 18.29 -0.76 19.23
CA ASN A 4 16.95 -1.12 18.74
C ASN A 4 16.60 -2.50 19.31
N TYR A 5 15.56 -2.62 20.14
CA TYR A 5 15.27 -3.88 20.82
C TYR A 5 14.22 -4.70 20.08
N LEU A 6 14.48 -6.01 19.98
CA LEU A 6 13.50 -7.01 19.60
C LEU A 6 12.67 -7.34 20.86
N VAL A 7 11.35 -7.22 20.76
CA VAL A 7 10.42 -7.46 21.87
C VAL A 7 9.36 -8.49 21.48
N VAL A 8 9.02 -9.34 22.45
CA VAL A 8 7.93 -10.31 22.34
C VAL A 8 6.95 -10.07 23.48
N LEU A 9 5.65 -10.20 23.19
CA LEU A 9 4.60 -10.12 24.20
C LEU A 9 4.40 -11.50 24.84
N LYS A 10 4.72 -11.66 26.12
CA LYS A 10 4.44 -12.89 26.89
C LYS A 10 3.61 -12.56 28.12
N GLY A 11 2.41 -13.15 28.21
CA GLY A 11 1.51 -12.93 29.35
C GLY A 11 1.09 -11.46 29.52
N GLY A 12 0.98 -10.70 28.42
CA GLY A 12 0.64 -9.27 28.45
C GLY A 12 1.79 -8.34 28.79
N VAL A 13 2.99 -8.87 29.05
CA VAL A 13 4.20 -8.10 29.36
C VAL A 13 5.16 -8.16 28.18
N GLU A 14 5.69 -7.00 27.78
CA GLU A 14 6.76 -6.93 26.80
C GLU A 14 8.08 -7.41 27.41
N GLN A 15 8.72 -8.37 26.75
CA GLN A 15 10.06 -8.85 27.11
C GLN A 15 11.03 -8.55 25.97
N ILE A 16 12.18 -7.96 26.32
CA ILE A 16 13.28 -7.78 25.37
C ILE A 16 13.91 -9.16 25.15
N VAL A 17 13.90 -9.60 23.89
CA VAL A 17 14.48 -10.90 23.48
C VAL A 17 15.79 -10.73 22.71
N GLY A 18 16.12 -9.51 22.31
CA GLY A 18 17.37 -9.22 21.62
C GLY A 18 17.52 -7.76 21.23
N GLU A 19 18.60 -7.47 20.51
CA GLU A 19 18.87 -6.16 19.92
C GLU A 19 19.08 -6.34 18.42
N ALA A 20 18.37 -5.54 17.62
CA ALA A 20 18.50 -5.53 16.17
C ALA A 20 19.84 -4.94 15.76
N LYS A 21 20.57 -5.66 14.92
CA LYS A 21 21.90 -5.28 14.42
C LYS A 21 21.83 -4.61 13.06
N THR A 22 22.87 -3.87 12.72
CA THR A 22 23.04 -3.30 11.38
C THR A 22 22.96 -4.39 10.32
N GLY A 23 22.09 -4.19 9.32
CA GLY A 23 21.88 -5.14 8.22
C GLY A 23 20.70 -6.09 8.43
N GLU A 24 20.13 -6.17 9.64
CA GLU A 24 18.92 -6.95 9.88
C GLU A 24 17.68 -6.22 9.35
N LEU A 25 16.82 -6.95 8.64
CA LEU A 25 15.53 -6.45 8.20
C LEU A 25 14.50 -6.68 9.31
N CYS A 26 13.62 -5.71 9.55
CA CYS A 26 12.58 -5.81 10.57
C CYS A 26 11.27 -5.15 10.15
N GLY A 27 10.15 -5.62 10.70
CA GLY A 27 8.80 -5.19 10.39
C GLY A 27 8.34 -5.62 9.00
N ASP A 28 7.48 -4.81 8.39
CA ASP A 28 6.81 -5.12 7.11
C ASP A 28 7.80 -5.39 5.97
N ILE A 29 8.99 -4.78 6.00
CA ILE A 29 10.05 -5.02 5.01
C ILE A 29 10.61 -6.44 5.13
N GLY A 30 10.77 -6.98 6.35
CA GLY A 30 11.20 -8.37 6.54
C GLY A 30 10.19 -9.36 5.97
N VAL A 31 8.89 -9.11 6.19
CA VAL A 31 7.80 -9.93 5.63
C VAL A 31 7.80 -9.92 4.11
N LEU A 32 8.01 -8.76 3.48
CA LEU A 32 8.14 -8.64 2.03
C LEU A 32 9.36 -9.38 1.46
N CYS A 33 10.38 -9.59 2.27
CA CYS A 33 11.57 -10.37 1.94
C CYS A 33 11.46 -11.85 2.35
N TYR A 34 10.26 -12.34 2.69
CA TYR A 34 9.99 -13.72 3.12
C TYR A 34 10.73 -14.14 4.41
N GLU A 35 11.15 -13.17 5.23
CA GLU A 35 11.74 -13.45 6.55
C GLU A 35 10.64 -13.48 7.61
N LEU A 36 10.48 -14.64 8.25
CA LEU A 36 9.50 -14.84 9.34
C LEU A 36 9.94 -14.07 10.59
N GLN A 37 9.09 -13.16 11.07
CA GLN A 37 9.39 -12.32 12.23
C GLN A 37 8.45 -12.61 13.40
N PRO A 38 8.87 -13.41 14.40
CA PRO A 38 8.06 -13.73 15.57
C PRO A 38 8.11 -12.65 16.66
N PHE A 39 8.73 -11.50 16.39
CA PHE A 39 8.98 -10.42 17.35
C PHE A 39 8.62 -9.06 16.75
N THR A 40 8.24 -8.11 17.60
CA THR A 40 8.08 -6.70 17.24
C THR A 40 9.40 -5.97 17.50
N VAL A 41 9.71 -4.92 16.75
CA VAL A 41 10.90 -4.08 16.99
C VAL A 41 10.49 -2.74 17.57
N ARG A 42 11.09 -2.36 18.71
CA ARG A 42 10.84 -1.07 19.37
C ARG A 42 12.14 -0.31 19.53
N THR A 43 12.17 0.91 19.01
CA THR A 43 13.29 1.84 19.22
C THR A 43 13.07 2.68 20.47
N LYS A 44 14.11 2.84 21.31
CA LYS A 44 14.07 3.67 22.53
C LYS A 44 14.66 5.07 22.33
N GLN A 45 15.15 5.38 21.13
CA GLN A 45 15.76 6.67 20.81
C GLN A 45 15.23 7.18 19.47
N LEU A 46 15.38 8.50 19.26
CA LEU A 46 15.01 9.13 18.00
C LEU A 46 15.96 8.67 16.90
N SER A 47 15.60 7.60 16.18
CA SER A 47 16.33 7.13 15.01
C SER A 47 16.27 8.18 13.89
N GLN A 48 17.38 8.37 13.17
CA GLN A 48 17.41 9.26 12.02
C GLN A 48 16.42 8.79 10.96
N LEU A 49 15.50 9.67 10.55
CA LEU A 49 14.58 9.42 9.46
C LEU A 49 15.34 9.60 8.13
N LEU A 50 15.80 8.51 7.54
CA LEU A 50 16.38 8.54 6.20
C LEU A 50 15.24 8.73 5.18
N LYS A 51 15.18 9.92 4.56
CA LYS A 51 14.19 10.20 3.52
C LYS A 51 14.68 9.62 2.20
N LEU A 52 14.11 8.49 1.81
CA LEU A 52 14.39 7.84 0.54
C LEU A 52 13.88 8.69 -0.62
N ASN A 53 14.74 8.98 -1.60
CA ASN A 53 14.41 9.69 -2.82
C ASN A 53 14.37 8.69 -3.99
N ARG A 54 13.32 8.77 -4.81
CA ARG A 54 13.12 7.90 -5.98
C ARG A 54 14.29 7.94 -6.96
N THR A 55 14.95 9.09 -7.12
CA THR A 55 16.10 9.21 -8.05
C THR A 55 17.34 8.45 -7.60
N THR A 56 17.41 7.99 -6.34
CA THR A 56 18.59 7.32 -5.77
C THR A 56 18.37 5.82 -5.55
N LEU A 57 17.13 5.32 -5.70
CA LEU A 57 16.79 3.91 -5.49
C LEU A 57 16.33 3.26 -6.81
N ASN A 58 17.29 2.95 -7.69
CA ASN A 58 17.08 2.03 -8.82
C ASN A 58 17.05 0.54 -8.38
N ILE A 59 16.62 0.27 -7.13
CA ILE A 59 16.65 -1.08 -6.55
C ILE A 59 15.40 -1.88 -6.93
N VAL A 60 14.25 -1.21 -7.06
CA VAL A 60 13.02 -1.86 -7.53
C VAL A 60 12.97 -1.76 -9.05
N GLN A 61 13.52 -2.76 -9.71
CA GLN A 61 13.36 -2.92 -11.15
C GLN A 61 12.17 -3.84 -11.41
N ALA A 62 11.27 -3.43 -12.30
CA ALA A 62 10.24 -4.34 -12.79
C ALA A 62 10.94 -5.46 -13.57
N ASN A 63 10.71 -6.72 -13.18
CA ASN A 63 11.21 -7.85 -13.95
C ASN A 63 10.30 -8.08 -15.15
N VAL A 64 10.68 -7.51 -16.29
CA VAL A 64 9.90 -7.61 -17.54
C VAL A 64 9.76 -9.07 -18.00
N GLY A 65 10.76 -9.92 -17.71
CA GLY A 65 10.70 -11.35 -18.02
C GLY A 65 9.57 -12.07 -17.30
N ASP A 66 9.38 -11.78 -16.01
CA ASP A 66 8.29 -12.36 -15.21
C ASP A 66 6.92 -11.91 -15.72
N GLY A 67 6.81 -10.66 -16.19
CA GLY A 67 5.59 -10.14 -16.81
C GLY A 67 5.14 -10.98 -18.01
N THR A 68 6.08 -11.33 -18.90
CA THR A 68 5.80 -12.18 -20.05
C THR A 68 5.37 -13.60 -19.63
N ILE A 69 6.04 -14.19 -18.64
CA ILE A 69 5.71 -15.53 -18.13
C ILE A 69 4.31 -15.55 -17.51
N ILE A 70 3.99 -14.57 -16.67
CA ILE A 70 2.66 -14.44 -16.04
C ILE A 70 1.58 -14.34 -17.12
N MET A 71 1.82 -13.56 -18.18
CA MET A 71 0.86 -13.41 -19.27
C MET A 71 0.68 -14.69 -20.09
N ASN A 72 1.77 -15.39 -20.40
CA ASN A 72 1.68 -16.66 -21.10
C ASN A 72 0.93 -17.71 -20.29
N ASN A 73 1.19 -17.79 -18.97
CA ASN A 73 0.47 -18.69 -18.07
C ASN A 73 -1.02 -18.35 -18.01
N LEU A 74 -1.38 -17.07 -17.96
CA LEU A 74 -2.78 -16.64 -17.99
C LEU A 74 -3.46 -17.02 -19.31
N LEU A 75 -2.83 -16.73 -20.46
CA LEU A 75 -3.37 -17.09 -21.77
C LEU A 75 -3.55 -18.59 -21.91
N GLN A 76 -2.58 -19.39 -21.49
CA GLN A 76 -2.68 -20.84 -21.51
C GLN A 76 -3.83 -21.32 -20.63
N HIS A 77 -3.95 -20.79 -19.41
CA HIS A 77 -5.05 -21.14 -18.50
C HIS A 77 -6.42 -20.79 -19.08
N LEU A 78 -6.58 -19.62 -19.70
CA LEU A 78 -7.83 -19.21 -20.36
C LEU A 78 -8.18 -20.14 -21.53
N LYS A 79 -7.19 -20.59 -22.32
CA LYS A 79 -7.39 -21.57 -23.41
C LYS A 79 -7.83 -22.94 -22.88
N GLU A 80 -7.24 -23.39 -21.77
CA GLU A 80 -7.54 -24.68 -21.15
C GLU A 80 -8.90 -24.71 -20.44
N LEU A 81 -9.37 -23.57 -19.94
CA LEU A 81 -10.68 -23.41 -19.30
C LEU A 81 -11.85 -23.76 -20.25
N ASN A 82 -11.68 -23.49 -21.56
CA ASN A 82 -12.70 -23.72 -22.61
C ASN A 82 -14.09 -23.17 -22.21
N ASP A 83 -14.11 -22.01 -21.55
CA ASP A 83 -15.31 -21.34 -21.06
C ASP A 83 -15.73 -20.26 -22.07
N PRO A 84 -16.95 -20.34 -22.66
CA PRO A 84 -17.43 -19.37 -23.66
C PRO A 84 -17.42 -17.92 -23.18
N ILE A 85 -17.52 -17.69 -21.88
CA ILE A 85 -17.49 -16.35 -21.28
C ILE A 85 -16.05 -15.83 -21.27
N MET A 86 -15.08 -16.70 -20.99
CA MET A 86 -13.67 -16.36 -20.89
C MET A 86 -12.97 -16.22 -22.25
N GLU A 87 -13.58 -16.73 -23.32
CA GLU A 87 -13.09 -16.56 -24.69
C GLU A 87 -12.98 -15.06 -25.08
N GLY A 88 -13.94 -14.24 -24.64
CA GLY A 88 -13.88 -12.79 -24.85
C GLY A 88 -12.66 -12.15 -24.18
N VAL A 89 -12.36 -12.57 -22.94
CA VAL A 89 -11.19 -12.12 -22.16
C VAL A 89 -9.89 -12.54 -22.85
N LEU A 90 -9.83 -13.78 -23.34
CA LEU A 90 -8.69 -14.33 -24.05
C LEU A 90 -8.38 -13.51 -25.30
N VAL A 91 -9.37 -13.33 -26.18
CA VAL A 91 -9.22 -12.61 -27.46
C VAL A 91 -8.79 -11.16 -27.22
N GLU A 92 -9.35 -10.48 -26.21
CA GLU A 92 -9.00 -9.10 -25.91
C GLU A 92 -7.58 -8.99 -25.33
N THR A 93 -7.19 -9.93 -24.47
CA THR A 93 -5.82 -10.02 -23.94
C THR A 93 -4.80 -10.23 -25.06
N GLU A 94 -5.06 -11.15 -26.00
CA GLU A 94 -4.21 -11.39 -27.16
C GLU A 94 -4.11 -10.14 -28.05
N ASN A 95 -5.22 -9.42 -28.28
CA ASN A 95 -5.23 -8.16 -29.02
C ASN A 95 -4.43 -7.04 -28.33
N MET A 96 -4.49 -6.95 -26.99
CA MET A 96 -3.69 -5.98 -26.22
C MET A 96 -2.20 -6.27 -26.33
N LEU A 97 -1.82 -7.56 -26.23
CA LEU A 97 -0.44 -8.01 -26.38
C LEU A 97 0.10 -7.74 -27.79
N ALA A 98 -0.71 -8.02 -28.83
CA ALA A 98 -0.35 -7.74 -30.23
C ALA A 98 -0.08 -6.24 -30.50
N ARG A 99 -0.73 -5.35 -29.74
CA ARG A 99 -0.51 -3.88 -29.80
C ARG A 99 0.68 -3.39 -28.96
N GLY A 100 1.46 -4.30 -28.36
CA GLY A 100 2.59 -3.94 -27.50
C GLY A 100 2.20 -3.29 -26.18
N ARG A 101 0.92 -3.36 -25.77
CA ARG A 101 0.45 -2.84 -24.47
C ARG A 101 0.70 -3.86 -23.37
N MET A 102 1.97 -4.06 -23.03
CA MET A 102 2.41 -4.98 -21.95
C MET A 102 2.22 -4.42 -20.53
N ALA A 103 1.78 -3.17 -20.38
CA ALA A 103 1.52 -2.57 -19.07
C ALA A 103 0.25 -3.18 -18.46
N SER A 104 0.40 -4.40 -17.97
CA SER A 104 -0.56 -5.21 -17.20
C SER A 104 -1.93 -5.38 -17.85
N PRO A 105 -2.13 -6.49 -18.60
CA PRO A 105 -3.41 -6.83 -19.23
C PRO A 105 -4.58 -7.02 -18.27
N VAL A 106 -4.34 -7.02 -16.94
CA VAL A 106 -5.39 -7.15 -15.91
C VAL A 106 -5.33 -6.02 -14.87
N SER A 107 -4.53 -4.95 -15.07
CA SER A 107 -4.60 -3.78 -14.20
C SER A 107 -5.44 -2.67 -14.84
N LEU A 108 -6.38 -2.14 -14.04
CA LEU A 108 -7.10 -0.87 -14.13
C LEU A 108 -7.70 -0.46 -15.50
N CYS A 109 -6.93 -0.43 -16.58
CA CYS A 109 -7.38 -0.19 -17.96
C CYS A 109 -8.40 -1.25 -18.41
N PHE A 110 -8.13 -2.53 -18.16
CA PHE A 110 -9.03 -3.63 -18.52
C PHE A 110 -10.37 -3.57 -17.74
N ALA A 111 -10.28 -3.27 -16.43
CA ALA A 111 -11.46 -3.08 -15.57
C ALA A 111 -12.24 -1.77 -15.87
N ALA A 112 -11.57 -0.75 -16.40
CA ALA A 112 -12.19 0.53 -16.76
C ALA A 112 -12.88 0.49 -18.12
N GLU A 113 -12.41 -0.33 -19.06
CA GLU A 113 -12.99 -0.46 -20.40
C GLU A 113 -14.21 -1.39 -20.43
N ARG A 114 -14.32 -2.37 -19.51
CA ARG A 114 -15.49 -3.27 -19.41
C ARG A 114 -15.88 -3.54 -17.96
N GLY A 115 -17.09 -3.14 -17.59
CA GLY A 115 -17.60 -3.21 -16.22
C GLY A 115 -17.96 -4.61 -15.71
N ASP A 116 -17.94 -5.64 -16.57
CA ASP A 116 -18.45 -6.99 -16.28
C ASP A 116 -17.36 -8.08 -16.23
N VAL A 117 -16.20 -7.86 -16.84
CA VAL A 117 -15.16 -8.90 -16.97
C VAL A 117 -14.52 -9.27 -15.63
N CYS A 118 -14.31 -8.30 -14.74
CA CYS A 118 -13.79 -8.60 -13.40
C CYS A 118 -14.72 -9.53 -12.61
N GLU A 119 -16.05 -9.42 -12.81
CA GLU A 119 -17.01 -10.31 -12.16
C GLU A 119 -16.91 -11.72 -12.73
N GLN A 120 -16.74 -11.87 -14.05
CA GLN A 120 -16.56 -13.15 -14.71
C GLN A 120 -15.26 -13.84 -14.28
N LEU A 121 -14.16 -13.10 -14.16
CA LEU A 121 -12.90 -13.62 -13.62
C LEU A 121 -13.08 -14.14 -12.19
N LEU A 122 -13.85 -13.46 -11.33
CA LEU A 122 -14.11 -13.90 -9.96
C LEU A 122 -14.92 -15.20 -9.85
N LEU A 123 -15.63 -15.60 -10.92
CA LEU A 123 -16.35 -16.88 -10.96
C LEU A 123 -15.42 -18.08 -11.19
N GLN A 124 -14.16 -17.85 -11.55
CA GLN A 124 -13.21 -18.93 -11.81
C GLN A 124 -12.52 -19.41 -10.53
N LYS A 125 -12.11 -20.69 -10.52
CA LYS A 125 -11.40 -21.31 -9.39
C LYS A 125 -9.91 -20.94 -9.42
N TRP A 126 -9.56 -19.84 -8.74
CA TRP A 126 -8.16 -19.43 -8.58
C TRP A 126 -7.48 -20.13 -7.41
N GLY A 127 -6.15 -20.31 -7.53
CA GLY A 127 -5.31 -20.79 -6.42
C GLY A 127 -5.08 -19.76 -5.31
N LYS A 128 -5.11 -18.47 -5.66
CA LYS A 128 -5.03 -17.32 -4.74
C LYS A 128 -5.56 -16.07 -5.43
N ILE A 129 -6.18 -15.16 -4.68
CA ILE A 129 -6.60 -13.85 -5.19
C ILE A 129 -5.90 -12.74 -4.39
N PHE A 130 -5.31 -11.77 -5.09
CA PHE A 130 -4.76 -10.55 -4.49
C PHE A 130 -5.57 -9.36 -5.00
N PHE A 131 -6.18 -8.60 -4.11
CA PHE A 131 -7.03 -7.47 -4.46
C PHE A 131 -6.65 -6.21 -3.68
N THR A 132 -6.45 -5.11 -4.41
CA THR A 132 -6.25 -3.78 -3.82
C THR A 132 -7.38 -2.87 -4.24
N GLY A 133 -8.10 -2.26 -3.29
CA GLY A 133 -9.20 -1.38 -3.64
C GLY A 133 -10.12 -0.99 -2.49
N SER A 134 -11.40 -0.80 -2.80
CA SER A 134 -12.39 -0.38 -1.80
C SER A 134 -12.93 -1.57 -0.99
N PRO A 135 -13.27 -1.38 0.30
CA PRO A 135 -13.90 -2.43 1.11
C PRO A 135 -15.19 -3.00 0.50
N ARG A 136 -15.97 -2.15 -0.19
CA ARG A 136 -17.19 -2.57 -0.88
C ARG A 136 -16.90 -3.63 -1.94
N VAL A 137 -15.92 -3.40 -2.80
CA VAL A 137 -15.55 -4.35 -3.87
C VAL A 137 -14.84 -5.57 -3.28
N ALA A 138 -14.02 -5.38 -2.24
CA ALA A 138 -13.37 -6.47 -1.53
C ALA A 138 -14.37 -7.49 -0.95
N SER A 139 -15.53 -7.03 -0.47
CA SER A 139 -16.60 -7.91 -0.04
C SER A 139 -17.09 -8.82 -1.17
N ILE A 140 -17.24 -8.30 -2.38
CA ILE A 140 -17.66 -9.06 -3.57
C ILE A 140 -16.59 -10.10 -3.94
N VAL A 141 -15.31 -9.70 -3.92
CA VAL A 141 -14.16 -10.57 -4.16
C VAL A 141 -14.14 -11.71 -3.15
N MET A 142 -14.27 -11.40 -1.85
CA MET A 142 -14.29 -12.41 -0.77
C MET A 142 -15.46 -13.39 -0.92
N SER A 143 -16.66 -12.90 -1.23
CA SER A 143 -17.84 -13.75 -1.46
C SER A 143 -17.64 -14.72 -2.62
N SER A 144 -16.94 -14.31 -3.66
CA SER A 144 -16.65 -15.16 -4.82
C SER A 144 -15.57 -16.19 -4.47
N ALA A 145 -14.49 -15.76 -3.81
CA ALA A 145 -13.40 -16.62 -3.36
C ALA A 145 -13.87 -17.73 -2.39
N ALA A 146 -14.84 -17.42 -1.53
CA ALA A 146 -15.39 -18.36 -0.56
C ALA A 146 -16.05 -19.60 -1.20
N ARG A 147 -16.61 -19.47 -2.42
CA ARG A 147 -17.22 -20.58 -3.16
C ARG A 147 -16.23 -21.71 -3.47
N TYR A 148 -14.94 -21.38 -3.55
CA TYR A 148 -13.86 -22.30 -3.93
C TYR A 148 -12.83 -22.51 -2.82
N LEU A 149 -13.05 -21.93 -1.63
CA LEU A 149 -12.07 -21.88 -0.54
C LEU A 149 -10.72 -21.28 -0.98
N THR A 150 -10.77 -20.32 -1.91
CA THR A 150 -9.58 -19.66 -2.44
C THR A 150 -9.02 -18.67 -1.41
N PRO A 151 -7.72 -18.76 -1.05
CA PRO A 151 -7.10 -17.79 -0.15
C PRO A 151 -7.05 -16.40 -0.80
N VAL A 152 -7.35 -15.36 -0.02
CA VAL A 152 -7.35 -13.96 -0.46
C VAL A 152 -6.32 -13.13 0.31
N THR A 153 -5.79 -12.10 -0.35
CA THR A 153 -5.10 -10.96 0.27
C THR A 153 -5.81 -9.69 -0.17
N LEU A 154 -6.34 -8.91 0.79
CA LEU A 154 -7.17 -7.74 0.55
C LEU A 154 -6.47 -6.48 1.10
N GLU A 155 -5.91 -5.66 0.22
CA GLU A 155 -5.26 -4.39 0.54
C GLU A 155 -6.26 -3.23 0.36
N LEU A 156 -6.83 -2.77 1.47
CA LEU A 156 -7.98 -1.86 1.44
C LEU A 156 -7.63 -0.44 1.89
N GLY A 157 -8.48 0.49 1.48
CA GLY A 157 -8.46 1.85 2.01
C GLY A 157 -9.03 1.94 3.43
N GLY A 158 -8.81 3.09 4.05
CA GLY A 158 -9.37 3.43 5.36
C GLY A 158 -9.28 4.93 5.62
N LYS A 159 -9.66 5.34 6.83
CA LYS A 159 -9.49 6.72 7.29
C LYS A 159 -8.34 6.79 8.28
N CYS A 160 -7.14 7.08 7.79
CA CYS A 160 -5.95 7.15 8.63
C CYS A 160 -5.95 8.43 9.48
N PRO A 161 -6.01 8.35 10.83
CA PRO A 161 -5.84 9.53 11.67
C PRO A 161 -4.39 9.99 11.71
N ALA A 162 -4.18 11.29 11.90
CA ALA A 162 -2.96 11.78 12.52
C ALA A 162 -3.30 12.51 13.83
N ILE A 163 -2.74 11.98 14.92
CA ILE A 163 -2.89 12.55 16.26
C ILE A 163 -1.86 13.67 16.41
N PHE A 164 -2.34 14.86 16.75
CA PHE A 164 -1.53 16.04 16.96
C PHE A 164 -1.67 16.53 18.40
N ASP A 165 -0.62 16.29 19.19
CA ASP A 165 -0.49 16.83 20.54
C ASP A 165 0.34 18.13 20.51
N TYR A 166 0.24 18.93 21.57
CA TYR A 166 0.95 20.19 21.69
C TYR A 166 2.47 19.97 21.63
N LEU A 167 3.12 20.75 20.76
CA LEU A 167 4.57 20.81 20.65
C LEU A 167 5.04 22.18 21.12
N SER A 168 5.64 22.23 22.31
CA SER A 168 6.14 23.47 22.91
C SER A 168 7.27 24.14 22.12
N ASN A 169 7.98 23.38 21.29
CA ASN A 169 9.02 23.89 20.41
C ASN A 169 8.40 24.34 19.05
N PRO A 170 8.46 25.65 18.70
CA PRO A 170 7.89 26.16 17.46
C PRO A 170 8.47 25.55 16.18
N SER A 171 9.74 25.12 16.21
CA SER A 171 10.39 24.45 15.08
C SER A 171 9.78 23.08 14.82
N TYR A 172 9.56 22.30 15.89
CA TYR A 172 8.91 20.99 15.80
C TYR A 172 7.45 21.10 15.41
N PHE A 173 6.73 22.09 15.95
CA PHE A 173 5.37 22.40 15.52
C PHE A 173 5.30 22.64 14.01
N LYS A 174 6.10 23.58 13.50
CA LYS A 174 6.17 23.91 12.07
C LYS A 174 6.58 22.71 11.19
N MET A 175 7.49 21.88 11.67
CA MET A 175 7.91 20.65 10.97
C MET A 175 6.77 19.63 10.90
N ALA A 176 6.05 19.41 12.01
CA ALA A 176 4.92 18.50 12.08
C ALA A 176 3.82 18.93 11.10
N VAL A 177 3.48 20.22 11.06
CA VAL A 177 2.51 20.75 10.09
C VAL A 177 2.94 20.50 8.64
N LYS A 178 4.22 20.75 8.31
CA LYS A 178 4.75 20.46 6.95
C LYS A 178 4.63 18.98 6.59
N ARG A 179 4.92 18.08 7.54
CA ARG A 179 4.82 16.62 7.34
C ARG A 179 3.38 16.19 7.13
N ILE A 180 2.42 16.75 7.88
CA ILE A 180 0.99 16.49 7.70
C ILE A 180 0.55 16.90 6.29
N VAL A 181 0.90 18.11 5.83
CA VAL A 181 0.56 18.57 4.47
C VAL A 181 1.18 17.66 3.41
N GLY A 182 2.45 17.28 3.58
CA GLY A 182 3.12 16.37 2.66
C GLY A 182 2.50 14.96 2.65
N ALA A 183 2.12 14.42 3.80
CA ALA A 183 1.51 13.10 3.90
C ALA A 183 0.07 13.05 3.36
N LYS A 184 -0.66 14.17 3.43
CA LYS A 184 -2.00 14.27 2.83
C LYS A 184 -1.95 14.54 1.34
N TRP A 185 -1.16 15.50 0.87
CA TRP A 185 -1.26 15.99 -0.52
C TRP A 185 0.00 15.78 -1.35
N GLY A 186 1.09 15.29 -0.77
CA GLY A 186 2.38 15.20 -1.45
C GLY A 186 2.48 14.14 -2.54
N VAL A 187 1.58 13.15 -2.53
CA VAL A 187 1.52 12.07 -3.52
C VAL A 187 0.09 11.97 -4.03
N CYS A 188 -0.09 11.93 -5.36
CA CYS A 188 -1.38 11.74 -6.03
C CYS A 188 -2.51 12.63 -5.49
N THR A 189 -2.21 13.85 -5.04
CA THR A 189 -3.19 14.79 -4.46
C THR A 189 -4.00 14.17 -3.29
N GLY A 190 -3.39 13.24 -2.56
CA GLY A 190 -4.01 12.52 -1.44
C GLY A 190 -4.83 11.30 -1.80
N GLN A 191 -4.79 10.86 -3.06
CA GLN A 191 -5.34 9.58 -3.49
C GLN A 191 -4.35 8.45 -3.15
N ALA A 192 -4.14 8.22 -1.86
CA ALA A 192 -3.36 7.11 -1.34
C ALA A 192 -4.07 6.50 -0.14
N CYS A 193 -4.12 5.17 -0.05
CA CYS A 193 -4.78 4.45 1.04
C CYS A 193 -4.23 4.78 2.44
N ILE A 194 -2.96 5.15 2.51
CA ILE A 194 -2.23 5.53 3.73
C ILE A 194 -2.17 7.04 3.96
N ALA A 195 -2.80 7.85 3.11
CA ALA A 195 -2.82 9.30 3.30
C ALA A 195 -3.56 9.64 4.60
N ILE A 196 -3.10 10.67 5.30
CA ILE A 196 -3.81 11.19 6.47
C ILE A 196 -5.22 11.58 6.03
N ASP A 197 -6.26 11.07 6.66
CA ASP A 197 -7.64 11.43 6.33
C ASP A 197 -8.12 12.60 7.20
N TYR A 198 -7.89 12.50 8.52
CA TYR A 198 -8.31 13.50 9.50
C TYR A 198 -7.27 13.70 10.60
N LEU A 199 -7.35 14.84 11.27
CA LEU A 199 -6.50 15.19 12.41
C LEU A 199 -7.27 15.09 13.71
N LEU A 200 -6.67 14.46 14.72
CA LEU A 200 -7.16 14.45 16.10
C LEU A 200 -6.28 15.39 16.93
N VAL A 201 -6.84 16.52 17.34
CA VAL A 201 -6.11 17.56 18.08
C VAL A 201 -6.57 17.56 19.52
N LYS A 202 -5.65 17.34 20.47
CA LYS A 202 -5.97 17.14 21.89
C LYS A 202 -6.58 18.37 22.56
N GLU A 203 -6.02 19.56 22.32
CA GLU A 203 -6.51 20.80 22.93
C GLU A 203 -7.01 21.80 21.89
N LYS A 204 -8.24 22.28 22.09
CA LYS A 204 -8.91 23.24 21.19
C LYS A 204 -8.11 24.53 20.97
N LYS A 205 -7.32 24.96 21.95
CA LYS A 205 -6.52 26.19 21.88
C LYS A 205 -5.43 26.13 20.79
N HIS A 206 -4.99 24.95 20.39
CA HIS A 206 -3.98 24.77 19.34
C HIS A 206 -4.55 24.64 17.93
N SER A 207 -5.87 24.49 17.81
CA SER A 207 -6.52 24.32 16.52
C SER A 207 -6.39 25.56 15.62
N SER A 208 -6.43 26.77 16.18
CA SER A 208 -6.31 28.02 15.40
C SER A 208 -4.92 28.17 14.77
N GLU A 209 -3.87 28.06 15.57
CA GLU A 209 -2.47 28.16 15.11
C GLU A 209 -2.13 27.07 14.09
N LEU A 210 -2.56 25.83 14.36
CA LEU A 210 -2.40 24.71 13.45
C LEU A 210 -3.09 24.99 12.10
N LEU A 211 -4.33 25.47 12.10
CA LEU A 211 -5.09 25.78 10.89
C LEU A 211 -4.44 26.90 10.07
N GLU A 212 -3.91 27.95 10.72
CA GLU A 212 -3.19 29.01 10.02
C GLU A 212 -1.93 28.49 9.32
N LEU A 213 -1.12 27.68 10.01
CA LEU A 213 0.07 27.09 9.41
C LEU A 213 -0.28 26.10 8.30
N LEU A 214 -1.31 25.28 8.48
CA LEU A 214 -1.80 24.38 7.43
C LEU A 214 -2.18 25.16 6.17
N LYS A 215 -3.01 26.21 6.30
CA LYS A 215 -3.39 27.08 5.17
C LYS A 215 -2.17 27.70 4.49
N LYS A 216 -1.22 28.22 5.29
CA LYS A 216 0.01 28.83 4.79
C LYS A 216 0.86 27.84 4.00
N PHE A 217 1.02 26.61 4.50
CA PHE A 217 1.79 25.58 3.81
C PHE A 217 1.07 25.02 2.60
N MET A 218 -0.25 24.82 2.65
CA MET A 218 -1.04 24.38 1.49
C MET A 218 -0.95 25.38 0.35
N ARG A 219 -1.12 26.69 0.58
CA ARG A 219 -0.96 27.71 -0.47
C ARG A 219 0.43 27.62 -1.11
N LYS A 220 1.48 27.49 -0.30
CA LYS A 220 2.85 27.34 -0.80
C LYS A 220 3.08 26.02 -1.56
N PHE A 221 2.33 24.98 -1.23
CA PHE A 221 2.40 23.67 -1.86
C PHE A 221 1.66 23.64 -3.20
N CYS A 222 0.45 24.19 -3.26
CA CYS A 222 -0.39 24.24 -4.46
C CYS A 222 0.09 25.25 -5.50
N CYS A 223 0.61 26.42 -5.09
CA CYS A 223 1.14 27.43 -6.04
C CYS A 223 2.51 27.05 -6.67
N LYS A 224 2.96 25.81 -6.48
CA LYS A 224 4.20 25.28 -7.09
C LYS A 224 3.93 24.27 -8.21
N PHE A 225 2.66 24.01 -8.52
CA PHE A 225 2.22 23.20 -9.65
C PHE A 225 1.50 24.09 -10.66
#